data_AF-A0A535C7K4-F1
#
_entry.id   AF-A0A535C7K4-F1
#
_cell.length_a   1.000
_cell.length_b   1.000
_cell.length_c   1.000
_cell.angle_alpha   90.00
_cell.angle_beta   90.00
_cell.angle_gamma   90.00
#
_symmetry.space_group_name_H-M   'P 1'
#
loop_
_entity.id
_entity.type
_entity.pdbx_description
1 polymer ?
#
loop_
_entity_poly.entity_id
_entity_poly.type
_entity_poly.pdbx_seq_one_letter_code
_entity_poly.pdbx_strand_id
1 'polypeptide(L)'
;MNSPGATHGWHLDDPAFALIIVLEASSAEDGGSLEFIPNWFEFCSQIGAFSDEKVGPLVERARADNLIQVRHHLSGDAYFLRADRSLHQVTALRREGACRSALNLAFEVTPNPTYGDTANKLYGES
;
A
#
# COMPACT_ATOMS: atom_id res chain seq x y z
N MET A 1 13.25 3.68 -1.28
CA MET A 1 13.33 2.72 -2.41
C MET A 1 14.17 3.38 -3.47
N ASN A 2 15.34 2.82 -3.80
CA ASN A 2 16.39 3.57 -4.51
C ASN A 2 16.93 2.82 -5.75
N SER A 3 16.10 1.96 -6.36
CA SER A 3 16.48 1.21 -7.58
C SER A 3 15.28 1.04 -8.53
N PRO A 4 15.52 0.94 -9.85
CA PRO A 4 14.47 0.63 -10.83
C PRO A 4 13.73 -0.66 -10.48
N GLY A 5 12.40 -0.65 -10.58
CA GLY A 5 11.56 -1.81 -10.25
C GLY A 5 11.28 -2.00 -8.75
N ALA A 6 11.89 -1.21 -7.86
CA ALA A 6 11.53 -1.22 -6.46
C ALA A 6 10.04 -0.84 -6.28
N THR A 7 9.27 -1.76 -5.69
CA THR A 7 7.84 -1.63 -5.42
C THR A 7 7.58 -1.98 -3.96
N HIS A 8 6.45 -1.48 -3.46
CA HIS A 8 5.77 -2.07 -2.32
C HIS A 8 4.45 -2.59 -2.86
N GLY A 9 4.39 -3.88 -3.17
CA GLY A 9 3.27 -4.49 -3.90
C GLY A 9 1.96 -4.46 -3.11
N TRP A 10 0.87 -4.96 -3.69
CA TRP A 10 -0.44 -4.95 -3.04
C TRP A 10 -0.47 -5.68 -1.71
N HIS A 11 -0.89 -5.00 -0.66
CA HIS A 11 -1.06 -5.55 0.67
C HIS A 11 -2.07 -4.73 1.49
N LEU A 12 -2.43 -5.29 2.64
CA LEU A 12 -3.03 -4.62 3.78
C LEU A 12 -1.99 -4.58 4.89
N ASP A 13 -2.13 -3.62 5.80
CA ASP A 13 -1.28 -3.56 6.99
C ASP A 13 -2.03 -4.04 8.24
N ASP A 14 -1.27 -4.61 9.16
CA ASP A 14 -1.55 -4.63 10.59
C ASP A 14 -0.35 -3.95 11.27
N PRO A 15 -0.50 -2.90 12.11
CA PRO A 15 -1.73 -2.29 12.66
C PRO A 15 -2.66 -1.56 11.68
N ALA A 16 -3.89 -1.30 12.12
CA ALA A 16 -5.00 -0.82 11.27
C ALA A 16 -4.81 0.54 10.58
N PHE A 17 -4.00 1.44 11.13
CA PHE A 17 -3.80 2.77 10.58
C PHE A 17 -2.33 3.07 10.33
N ALA A 18 -2.04 3.78 9.25
CA ALA A 18 -0.70 4.25 8.90
C ALA A 18 -0.73 5.76 8.65
N LEU A 19 0.12 6.52 9.34
CA LEU A 19 0.49 7.88 8.96
C LEU A 19 1.78 7.82 8.17
N ILE A 20 1.69 8.15 6.89
CA ILE A 20 2.83 8.18 5.98
C ILE A 20 3.25 9.63 5.76
N ILE A 21 4.52 9.93 6.01
CA ILE A 21 5.13 11.22 5.74
C ILE A 21 6.15 11.03 4.62
N VAL A 22 5.95 11.70 3.49
CA VAL A 22 6.82 11.60 2.32
C VAL A 22 8.01 12.54 2.51
N LEU A 23 9.19 11.96 2.68
CA LEU A 23 10.42 12.72 2.92
C LEU A 23 11.02 13.20 1.60
N GLU A 24 11.06 12.31 0.61
CA GLU A 24 11.50 12.63 -0.76
C GLU A 24 10.60 11.90 -1.76
N ALA A 25 10.24 12.60 -2.84
CA ALA A 25 9.56 12.00 -3.98
C ALA A 25 10.06 12.62 -5.30
N SER A 26 10.37 11.75 -6.25
CA SER A 26 10.49 12.12 -7.67
C SER A 26 9.12 12.40 -8.27
N SER A 27 9.08 12.95 -9.48
CA SER A 27 7.83 13.30 -10.16
C SER A 27 6.98 12.08 -10.52
N ALA A 28 5.68 12.30 -10.75
CA ALA A 28 4.70 11.23 -10.94
C ALA A 28 4.99 10.32 -12.14
N GLU A 29 5.58 10.86 -13.21
CA GLU A 29 5.99 10.10 -14.38
C GLU A 29 7.06 9.04 -14.07
N ASP A 30 7.81 9.21 -12.98
CA ASP A 30 8.84 8.28 -12.52
C ASP A 30 8.31 7.14 -11.64
N GLY A 31 7.01 7.10 -11.37
CA GLY A 31 6.38 6.14 -10.47
C GLY A 31 6.27 6.67 -9.06
N GLY A 32 6.37 5.79 -8.06
CA GLY A 32 6.27 6.17 -6.64
C GLY A 32 4.89 6.66 -6.18
N SER A 33 3.86 6.59 -7.02
CA SER A 33 2.50 6.96 -6.65
C SER A 33 1.85 5.87 -5.79
N LEU A 34 1.00 6.28 -4.85
CA LEU A 34 0.14 5.38 -4.10
C LEU A 34 -1.03 4.94 -5.00
N GLU A 35 -1.20 3.64 -5.18
CA GLU A 35 -2.45 3.07 -5.66
C GLU A 35 -3.17 2.41 -4.49
N PHE A 36 -4.49 2.61 -4.38
CA PHE A 36 -5.28 1.98 -3.33
C PHE A 36 -6.73 1.71 -3.76
N ILE A 37 -7.30 0.67 -3.16
CA ILE A 37 -8.71 0.30 -3.28
C ILE A 37 -9.31 0.39 -1.87
N PRO A 38 -10.14 1.40 -1.56
CA PRO A 38 -10.78 1.50 -0.26
C PRO A 38 -11.82 0.39 -0.09
N ASN A 39 -12.13 0.06 1.18
CA ASN A 39 -13.15 -0.93 1.54
C ASN A 39 -12.94 -2.30 0.86
N TRP A 40 -11.69 -2.78 0.82
CA TRP A 40 -11.27 -3.98 0.09
C TRP A 40 -12.15 -5.20 0.39
N PHE A 41 -12.45 -5.45 1.66
CA PHE A 41 -13.29 -6.59 2.05
C PHE A 41 -14.75 -6.47 1.58
N GLU A 42 -15.29 -5.26 1.49
CA GLU A 42 -16.65 -5.04 0.96
C GLU A 42 -16.67 -5.34 -0.54
N PHE A 43 -15.65 -4.86 -1.28
CA PHE A 43 -15.49 -5.18 -2.70
C PHE A 43 -15.40 -6.69 -2.94
N CYS A 44 -14.53 -7.40 -2.20
CA CYS A 44 -14.38 -8.85 -2.30
C CYS A 44 -15.70 -9.59 -2.00
N SER A 45 -16.42 -9.18 -0.94
CA SER A 45 -17.71 -9.76 -0.57
C SER A 45 -18.77 -9.60 -1.66
N GLN A 46 -18.85 -8.41 -2.28
CA GLN A 46 -19.83 -8.13 -3.34
C GLN A 46 -19.65 -9.00 -4.59
N ILE A 47 -18.43 -9.43 -4.88
CA ILE A 47 -18.11 -10.30 -6.02
C ILE A 47 -17.97 -11.78 -5.62
N GLY A 48 -18.31 -12.13 -4.38
CA GLY A 48 -18.23 -13.50 -3.87
C GLY A 48 -16.81 -14.05 -3.77
N ALA A 49 -15.80 -13.18 -3.69
CA ALA A 49 -14.41 -13.56 -3.52
C ALA A 49 -14.05 -13.59 -2.03
N PHE A 50 -13.70 -14.76 -1.52
CA PHE A 50 -13.23 -14.95 -0.14
C PHE A 50 -12.01 -15.87 -0.13
N SER A 51 -10.83 -15.36 -0.51
CA SER A 51 -9.54 -15.86 -0.01
C SER A 51 -8.43 -14.87 -0.32
N ASP A 52 -7.44 -14.82 0.57
CA ASP A 52 -6.22 -14.00 0.40
C ASP A 52 -5.28 -14.53 -0.71
N GLU A 53 -5.61 -15.67 -1.33
CA GLU A 53 -4.72 -16.38 -2.25
C GLU A 53 -4.73 -15.83 -3.69
N LYS A 54 -5.59 -14.84 -4.01
CA LYS A 54 -5.73 -14.31 -5.39
C LYS A 54 -5.85 -12.78 -5.47
N VAL A 55 -5.03 -12.04 -4.72
CA VAL A 55 -5.01 -10.57 -4.78
C VAL A 55 -4.84 -10.04 -6.22
N GLY A 56 -3.94 -10.64 -7.02
CA GLY A 56 -3.67 -10.20 -8.40
C GLY A 56 -4.92 -10.15 -9.31
N PRO A 57 -5.62 -11.28 -9.54
CA PRO A 57 -6.86 -11.27 -10.33
C PRO A 57 -7.94 -10.31 -9.81
N LEU A 58 -8.06 -10.14 -8.50
CA LEU A 58 -9.04 -9.24 -7.90
C LEU A 58 -8.67 -7.77 -8.10
N VAL A 59 -7.39 -7.42 -8.06
CA VAL A 59 -6.89 -6.09 -8.44
C VAL A 59 -7.17 -5.80 -9.90
N GLU A 60 -6.93 -6.74 -10.80
CA GLU A 60 -7.23 -6.55 -12.24
C GLU A 60 -8.72 -6.35 -12.47
N ARG A 61 -9.57 -7.06 -11.72
CA ARG A 61 -11.00 -6.82 -11.72
C ARG A 61 -11.36 -5.42 -11.24
N ALA A 62 -10.82 -4.99 -10.10
CA ALA A 62 -11.02 -3.65 -9.56
C ALA A 62 -10.52 -2.55 -10.52
N ARG A 63 -9.43 -2.81 -11.27
CA ARG A 63 -8.93 -1.94 -12.32
C ARG A 63 -9.94 -1.82 -13.47
N ALA A 64 -10.49 -2.93 -13.93
CA ALA A 64 -11.53 -2.94 -14.96
C ALA A 64 -12.81 -2.21 -14.53
N ASP A 65 -13.14 -2.29 -13.24
CA ASP A 65 -14.30 -1.61 -12.62
C ASP A 65 -13.98 -0.14 -12.22
N ASN A 66 -12.78 0.37 -12.54
CA ASN A 66 -12.31 1.73 -12.22
C ASN A 66 -12.38 2.09 -10.72
N LEU A 67 -12.08 1.13 -9.86
CA LEU A 67 -12.10 1.28 -8.39
C LEU A 67 -10.73 1.65 -7.79
N ILE A 68 -9.65 1.53 -8.57
CA ILE A 68 -8.30 1.89 -8.12
C ILE A 68 -8.16 3.41 -8.11
N GLN A 69 -7.87 3.96 -6.94
CA GLN A 69 -7.51 5.35 -6.77
C GLN A 69 -5.99 5.51 -6.82
N VAL A 70 -5.53 6.53 -7.54
CA VAL A 70 -4.10 6.86 -7.64
C VAL A 70 -3.87 8.24 -7.04
N ARG A 71 -2.85 8.37 -6.19
CA ARG A 71 -2.41 9.64 -5.62
C ARG A 71 -0.89 9.74 -5.66
N HIS A 72 -0.41 10.78 -6.32
CA HIS A 72 0.98 11.17 -6.24
C HIS A 72 1.16 12.18 -5.10
N HIS A 73 2.26 12.08 -4.38
CA HIS A 73 2.59 12.93 -3.24
C HIS A 73 3.98 13.53 -3.47
N LEU A 74 4.13 14.80 -3.13
CA LEU A 74 5.38 15.54 -3.20
C LEU A 74 6.18 15.38 -1.90
N SER A 75 7.46 15.73 -1.94
CA SER A 75 8.28 15.84 -0.72
C SER A 75 7.64 16.80 0.28
N GLY A 76 7.47 16.36 1.52
CA GLY A 76 6.81 17.11 2.59
C GLY A 76 5.31 16.81 2.73
N ASP A 77 4.68 16.13 1.78
CA ASP A 77 3.28 15.70 1.92
C ASP A 77 3.16 14.59 2.98
N ALA A 78 1.97 14.50 3.57
CA ALA A 78 1.61 13.40 4.45
C ALA A 78 0.19 12.91 4.15
N TYR A 79 -0.05 11.62 4.37
CA TYR A 79 -1.39 11.04 4.29
C TYR A 79 -1.62 10.04 5.41
N PHE A 80 -2.87 9.96 5.85
CA PHE A 80 -3.33 9.01 6.84
C PHE A 80 -4.21 7.96 6.16
N LEU A 81 -3.85 6.69 6.30
CA LEU A 81 -4.48 5.57 5.64
C LEU A 81 -5.10 4.63 6.67
N ARG A 82 -6.32 4.16 6.41
CA ARG A 82 -6.90 3.01 7.09
C ARG A 82 -6.44 1.73 6.38
N ALA A 83 -5.26 1.27 6.75
CA ALA A 83 -4.45 0.32 6.02
C ALA A 83 -4.91 -1.15 6.19
N ASP A 84 -5.69 -1.46 7.23
CA ASP A 84 -6.37 -2.77 7.40
C ASP A 84 -7.47 -2.99 6.35
N ARG A 85 -8.05 -1.90 5.81
CA ARG A 85 -9.22 -1.97 4.92
C ARG A 85 -8.97 -1.43 3.53
N SER A 86 -7.80 -0.85 3.30
CA SER A 86 -7.43 -0.25 2.02
C SER A 86 -6.31 -1.07 1.42
N LEU A 87 -6.64 -1.94 0.46
CA LEU A 87 -5.60 -2.65 -0.27
C LEU A 87 -4.79 -1.61 -1.03
N HIS A 88 -3.48 -1.60 -0.84
CA HIS A 88 -2.65 -0.52 -1.38
C HIS A 88 -1.28 -1.01 -1.84
N GLN A 89 -0.68 -0.24 -2.73
CA GLN A 89 0.67 -0.43 -3.23
C GLN A 89 1.31 0.90 -3.58
N VAL A 90 2.64 0.89 -3.77
CA VAL A 90 3.37 2.00 -4.38
C VAL A 90 3.87 1.56 -5.75
N THR A 91 3.50 2.29 -6.81
CA THR A 91 3.91 1.98 -8.17
C THR A 91 5.44 1.97 -8.29
N ALA A 92 5.98 0.99 -9.02
CA ALA A 92 7.41 0.84 -9.20
C ALA A 92 8.08 2.10 -9.77
N LEU A 93 9.29 2.40 -9.30
CA LEU A 93 10.12 3.46 -9.86
C LEU A 93 10.61 3.06 -11.26
N ARG A 94 10.47 3.98 -12.21
CA ARG A 94 10.65 3.71 -13.65
C ARG A 94 11.96 4.21 -14.23
N ARG A 95 12.57 5.23 -13.63
CA ARG A 95 13.80 5.87 -14.11
C ARG A 95 14.96 5.62 -13.14
N GLU A 96 16.16 5.45 -13.68
CA GLU A 96 17.37 5.49 -12.87
C GLU A 96 17.52 6.86 -12.20
N GLY A 97 17.92 6.86 -10.92
CA GLY A 97 17.99 8.07 -10.10
C GLY A 97 16.66 8.57 -9.55
N ALA A 98 15.52 8.00 -9.96
CA ALA A 98 14.24 8.28 -9.30
C ALA A 98 14.26 7.72 -7.87
N CYS A 99 13.63 8.44 -6.95
CA CYS A 99 13.58 8.10 -5.54
C CYS A 99 12.19 8.33 -4.95
N ARG A 100 11.90 7.52 -3.92
CA ARG A 100 10.84 7.78 -2.96
C ARG A 100 11.28 7.29 -1.58
N SER A 101 11.23 8.17 -0.60
CA SER A 101 11.46 7.86 0.81
C SER A 101 10.31 8.38 1.65
N ALA A 102 9.89 7.59 2.63
CA ALA A 102 8.76 7.93 3.50
C ALA A 102 8.98 7.34 4.89
N LEU A 103 8.49 8.04 5.91
CA LEU A 103 8.34 7.54 7.27
C LEU A 103 6.94 6.95 7.41
N ASN A 104 6.83 5.69 7.85
CA ASN A 104 5.57 5.04 8.20
C ASN A 104 5.44 4.96 9.73
N LEU A 105 4.39 5.57 10.27
CA LEU A 105 3.99 5.43 11.67
C LEU A 105 2.69 4.61 11.71
N ALA A 106 2.75 3.41 12.28
CA ALA A 106 1.60 2.53 12.38
C ALA A 106 0.89 2.66 13.74
N PHE A 107 -0.43 2.64 13.74
CA PHE A 107 -1.28 2.80 14.91
C PHE A 107 -2.33 1.70 14.98
N GLU A 108 -2.42 1.09 16.16
CA GLU A 108 -3.47 0.12 16.47
C GLU A 108 -4.67 0.84 17.12
N VAL A 109 -5.89 0.37 16.81
CA VAL A 109 -7.13 0.86 17.45
C VAL A 109 -7.64 -0.10 18.52
N THR A 110 -7.25 -1.37 18.45
CA THR A 110 -7.57 -2.37 19.45
C THR A 110 -6.56 -2.35 20.60
N PRO A 111 -6.96 -2.08 21.85
CA PRO A 111 -6.06 -2.26 22.99
C PRO A 111 -5.63 -3.72 23.09
N ASN A 112 -4.33 -3.98 23.28
CA ASN A 112 -3.73 -5.32 23.35
C ASN A 112 -4.02 -6.19 22.12
N PRO A 113 -3.62 -5.75 20.90
CA PRO A 113 -3.83 -6.53 19.70
C PRO A 113 -3.04 -7.84 19.77
N THR A 114 -3.60 -8.90 19.16
CA THR A 114 -2.81 -10.05 18.76
C THR A 114 -2.35 -9.78 17.34
N TYR A 115 -1.07 -9.46 17.17
CA TYR A 115 -0.51 -9.26 15.83
C TYR A 115 -0.42 -10.60 15.09
N GLY A 116 -0.82 -10.63 13.82
CA GLY A 116 -0.55 -11.76 12.93
C GLY A 116 0.93 -11.80 12.49
N ASP A 117 1.33 -12.89 11.83
CA ASP A 117 2.70 -13.12 11.31
C ASP A 117 3.15 -12.13 10.21
N THR A 118 2.34 -11.14 9.85
CA THR A 118 2.62 -10.15 8.81
C THR A 118 3.76 -9.20 9.20
N ALA A 119 3.88 -8.85 10.49
CA ALA A 119 4.99 -8.04 11.00
C ALA A 119 6.36 -8.74 10.89
N ASN A 120 6.39 -10.07 10.98
CA ASN A 120 7.63 -10.87 10.89
C ASN A 120 8.17 -10.97 9.45
N LYS A 121 7.40 -10.59 8.42
CA LYS A 121 7.88 -10.59 7.01
C LYS A 121 8.59 -9.30 6.60
N LEU A 122 8.54 -8.25 7.43
CA LEU A 122 9.18 -6.96 7.14
C LEU A 122 10.66 -6.89 7.58
N TYR A 123 11.07 -7.75 8.51
CA TYR A 123 12.45 -7.88 8.97
C TYR A 123 12.87 -9.33 8.76
N GLY A 124 13.47 -9.62 7.60
CA GLY A 124 13.94 -10.97 7.28
C GLY A 124 14.73 -11.58 8.45
N GLU A 125 14.53 -12.87 8.68
CA GLU A 125 15.29 -13.62 9.68
C GLU A 125 16.80 -13.39 9.48
N SER A 126 17.48 -13.12 10.59
CA SER A 126 18.92 -12.90 10.72
C SER A 126 19.76 -14.08 10.24
#